data_AF-A0A6L5XG32-F1
#
_entry.id   AF-A0A6L5XG32-F1
#
_cell.length_a   1.000
_cell.length_b   1.000
_cell.length_c   1.000
_cell.angle_alpha   90.00
_cell.angle_beta   90.00
_cell.angle_gamma   90.00
#
_symmetry.space_group_name_H-M   'P 1'
#
loop_
_entity.id
_entity.type
_entity.pdbx_description
1 polymer ?
#
loop_
_entity_poly.entity_id
_entity_poly.type
_entity_poly.pdbx_seq_one_letter_code
_entity_poly.pdbx_strand_id
1 'polypeptide(L)'
;MIISERNFRIVVFLTMLPVVLWPVMITHVDHFDTALERFVLLMMPVFAVGCGFLARRVYRERPEVAWMLVGIVWLSYVSFTCLVYM
;
A
#
# COMPACT_ATOMS: atom_id res chain seq x y z
N MET A 1 10.54 19.80 -4.02
CA MET A 1 9.21 20.28 -4.44
C MET A 1 8.26 20.06 -3.26
N ILE A 2 7.94 21.12 -2.50
CA ILE A 2 7.07 21.01 -1.33
C ILE A 2 5.63 20.95 -1.84
N ILE A 3 5.07 19.75 -1.90
CA ILE A 3 3.68 19.50 -2.30
C ILE A 3 2.79 19.95 -1.14
N SER A 4 1.71 20.68 -1.43
CA SER A 4 0.73 21.10 -0.41
C SER A 4 0.19 19.88 0.36
N GLU A 5 -0.03 20.00 1.68
CA GLU A 5 -0.57 18.91 2.52
C GLU A 5 -1.84 18.29 1.91
N ARG A 6 -2.71 19.12 1.31
CA ARG A 6 -3.93 18.66 0.63
C ARG A 6 -3.60 17.79 -0.58
N ASN A 7 -2.62 18.19 -1.39
CA ASN A 7 -2.19 17.46 -2.57
C ASN A 7 -1.48 16.16 -2.17
N PHE A 8 -0.65 16.17 -1.12
CA PHE A 8 -0.04 14.96 -0.56
C PHE A 8 -1.11 13.98 -0.06
N ARG A 9 -2.13 14.48 0.65
CA ARG A 9 -3.27 13.70 1.11
C ARG A 9 -4.02 13.02 -0.04
N ILE A 10 -4.17 13.69 -1.18
CA ILE A 10 -4.82 13.16 -2.38
C ILE A 10 -3.92 12.12 -3.07
N VAL A 11 -2.62 12.41 -3.22
CA VAL A 11 -1.64 11.49 -3.79
C VAL A 11 -1.59 10.20 -2.99
N VAL A 12 -1.41 10.27 -1.67
CA VAL A 12 -1.39 9.08 -0.81
C VAL A 12 -2.69 8.29 -0.95
N PHE A 13 -3.84 8.95 -0.97
CA PHE A 13 -5.13 8.27 -1.10
C PHE A 13 -5.28 7.57 -2.46
N LEU A 14 -4.91 8.25 -3.55
CA LEU A 14 -4.91 7.66 -4.90
C LEU A 14 -3.92 6.51 -5.03
N THR A 15 -2.74 6.60 -4.41
CA THR A 15 -1.73 5.54 -4.46
C THR A 15 -2.08 4.33 -3.61
N MET A 16 -2.85 4.52 -2.53
CA MET A 16 -3.29 3.44 -1.65
C MET A 16 -4.50 2.68 -2.21
N LEU A 17 -5.33 3.36 -3.01
CA LEU A 17 -6.51 2.79 -3.67
C LEU A 17 -6.23 1.46 -4.39
N PRO A 18 -5.24 1.36 -5.30
CA PRO A 18 -4.95 0.09 -5.98
C PRO A 18 -4.50 -1.01 -5.00
N VAL A 19 -3.72 -0.68 -3.98
CA VAL A 19 -3.27 -1.65 -2.95
C VAL A 19 -4.43 -2.15 -2.09
N VAL A 20 -5.41 -1.29 -1.81
CA VAL A 20 -6.61 -1.64 -1.02
C VAL A 20 -7.65 -2.39 -1.85
N LEU A 21 -7.77 -2.09 -3.14
CA LEU A 21 -8.67 -2.77 -4.08
C LEU A 21 -8.10 -4.11 -4.60
N TRP A 22 -6.81 -4.33 -4.42
CA TRP A 22 -6.09 -5.55 -4.81
C TRP A 22 -6.76 -6.86 -4.37
N PRO A 23 -7.23 -7.04 -3.12
CA PRO A 23 -7.93 -8.26 -2.70
C PRO A 23 -9.11 -8.59 -3.61
N VAL A 24 -9.86 -7.57 -4.02
CA VAL A 24 -11.04 -7.69 -4.90
C VAL A 24 -10.63 -7.98 -6.35
N MET A 25 -9.48 -7.46 -6.78
CA MET A 25 -8.98 -7.70 -8.14
C MET A 25 -8.50 -9.16 -8.32
N ILE A 26 -7.96 -9.78 -7.27
CA ILE A 26 -7.39 -11.13 -7.36
C ILE A 26 -8.33 -12.22 -6.84
N THR A 27 -9.50 -11.88 -6.28
CA THR A 27 -10.52 -12.90 -5.95
C THR A 27 -10.98 -13.71 -7.18
N HIS A 28 -10.67 -13.24 -8.39
CA HIS A 28 -10.93 -13.93 -9.65
C HIS A 28 -9.77 -14.80 -10.15
N VAL A 29 -8.63 -14.81 -9.45
CA VAL A 29 -7.44 -15.58 -9.83
C VAL A 29 -7.33 -16.78 -8.88
N ASP A 30 -7.43 -17.99 -9.42
CA ASP A 30 -7.43 -19.27 -8.67
C ASP A 30 -6.07 -19.63 -8.02
N HIS A 31 -5.13 -18.69 -7.86
CA HIS A 31 -3.73 -18.97 -7.53
C HIS A 31 -3.39 -18.89 -6.02
N PHE A 32 -4.38 -18.89 -5.12
CA PHE A 32 -4.13 -18.83 -3.66
C PHE A 32 -4.23 -20.20 -2.99
N ASP A 33 -3.18 -20.99 -3.16
CA ASP A 33 -3.10 -22.37 -2.66
C ASP A 33 -2.66 -22.44 -1.18
N THR A 34 -2.01 -21.40 -0.63
CA THR A 34 -1.56 -21.42 0.78
C THR A 34 -2.34 -20.49 1.70
N ALA A 35 -2.53 -20.93 2.96
CA ALA A 35 -3.13 -20.13 4.02
C ALA A 35 -2.34 -18.84 4.31
N LEU A 36 -1.03 -18.86 4.07
CA LEU A 36 -0.13 -17.71 4.23
C LEU A 36 -0.45 -16.61 3.21
N GLU A 37 -0.64 -16.94 1.93
CA GLU A 37 -0.96 -15.95 0.90
C GLU A 37 -2.31 -15.28 1.16
N ARG A 38 -3.32 -16.06 1.59
CA ARG A 38 -4.64 -15.51 1.98
C ARG A 38 -4.53 -14.58 3.17
N PHE A 39 -3.70 -14.91 4.16
CA PHE A 39 -3.44 -14.05 5.31
C PHE A 39 -2.75 -12.74 4.90
N VAL A 40 -1.72 -12.82 4.05
CA VAL A 40 -1.01 -11.64 3.55
C VAL A 40 -1.94 -10.77 2.70
N LEU A 41 -2.78 -11.37 1.86
CA LEU A 41 -3.78 -10.67 1.05
C LEU A 41 -4.78 -9.88 1.90
N LEU A 42 -5.18 -10.40 3.06
CA LEU A 42 -6.06 -9.69 4.00
C LEU A 42 -5.31 -8.61 4.79
N MET A 43 -4.05 -8.85 5.16
CA MET A 43 -3.25 -7.93 5.97
C MET A 43 -2.66 -6.77 5.17
N MET A 44 -2.42 -6.95 3.86
CA MET A 44 -1.86 -5.91 3.00
C MET A 44 -2.67 -4.61 2.98
N PRO A 45 -4.00 -4.64 2.82
CA PRO A 45 -4.84 -3.45 2.90
C PRO A 45 -4.72 -2.74 4.26
N VAL A 46 -4.67 -3.50 5.36
CA VAL A 46 -4.54 -2.96 6.71
C VAL A 46 -3.19 -2.28 6.88
N PHE A 47 -2.12 -2.91 6.40
CA PHE A 47 -0.77 -2.36 6.39
C PHE A 47 -0.70 -1.07 5.55
N ALA A 48 -1.25 -1.08 4.34
CA ALA A 48 -1.29 0.08 3.45
C ALA A 48 -2.02 1.26 4.10
N VAL A 49 -3.22 1.05 4.65
CA VAL A 49 -3.97 2.09 5.37
C VAL A 49 -3.19 2.62 6.57
N GLY A 50 -2.55 1.74 7.34
CA GLY A 50 -1.69 2.13 8.47
C GLY A 50 -0.53 3.02 8.05
N CYS A 51 0.21 2.62 7.01
CA CYS A 51 1.30 3.40 6.44
C CYS A 51 0.81 4.73 5.84
N GLY A 52 -0.34 4.76 5.17
CA GLY A 52 -0.93 5.99 4.62
C GLY A 52 -1.36 6.96 5.72
N PHE A 53 -1.89 6.46 6.82
CA PHE A 53 -2.21 7.25 8.00
C PHE A 53 -0.96 7.84 8.65
N LEU A 54 0.08 7.00 8.85
CA LEU A 54 1.35 7.43 9.43
C LEU A 54 2.05 8.44 8.53
N ALA A 55 2.09 8.20 7.22
CA ALA A 55 2.68 9.09 6.23
C ALA A 55 2.02 10.47 6.26
N ARG A 56 0.68 10.53 6.39
CA ARG A 56 -0.02 11.81 6.57
C ARG A 56 0.39 12.57 7.82
N ARG A 57 0.55 11.88 8.96
CA ARG A 57 0.96 12.52 10.21
C ARG A 57 2.38 13.03 10.14
N VAL A 58 3.27 12.22 9.59
CA VAL A 58 4.71 12.50 9.54
C VAL A 58 5.06 13.51 8.44
N TYR A 59 4.25 13.64 7.39
CA TYR A 59 4.54 14.54 6.26
C TYR A 59 4.81 15.99 6.66
N ARG A 60 4.09 16.48 7.68
CA ARG A 60 4.19 17.88 8.14
C ARG A 60 5.52 18.16 8.85
N GLU A 61 6.09 17.15 9.52
CA GLU A 61 7.34 17.28 10.29
C GLU A 61 8.56 16.78 9.52
N ARG A 62 8.41 15.67 8.79
CA ARG A 62 9.46 14.94 8.07
C ARG A 62 8.92 14.38 6.74
N PRO A 63 8.85 15.20 5.68
CA PRO A 63 8.32 14.75 4.40
C PRO A 63 9.14 13.59 3.80
N GLU A 64 10.45 13.49 4.08
CA GLU A 64 11.27 12.38 3.55
C GLU A 64 10.78 11.03 4.08
N VAL A 65 10.46 10.94 5.37
CA VAL A 65 10.00 9.71 6.01
C VAL A 65 8.62 9.32 5.49
N ALA A 66 7.75 10.29 5.24
CA ALA A 66 6.43 10.04 4.67
C ALA A 66 6.53 9.44 3.25
N TRP A 67 7.47 9.90 2.43
CA TRP A 67 7.72 9.31 1.12
C TRP A 67 8.36 7.93 1.21
N MET A 68 9.26 7.68 2.17
CA MET A 68 9.80 6.35 2.43
C MET A 68 8.68 5.35 2.80
N LEU A 69 7.73 5.75 3.65
CA LEU A 69 6.57 4.91 4.01
C LEU A 69 5.73 4.53 2.78
N VAL A 70 5.45 5.49 1.89
CA VAL A 70 4.74 5.21 0.63
C VAL A 70 5.55 4.27 -0.27
N GLY A 71 6.87 4.49 -0.34
CA GLY A 71 7.78 3.62 -1.09
C GLY A 71 7.77 2.19 -0.57
N ILE A 72 7.84 1.98 0.75
CA ILE A 72 7.80 0.65 1.37
C ILE A 72 6.49 -0.08 1.03
N VAL A 73 5.34 0.60 1.12
CA VAL A 73 4.04 -0.01 0.75
C VAL A 73 4.05 -0.51 -0.69
N TRP A 74 4.55 0.30 -1.63
CA TRP A 74 4.66 -0.10 -3.03
C TRP A 74 5.63 -1.25 -3.23
N LEU A 75 6.77 -1.23 -2.55
CA LEU A 75 7.78 -2.29 -2.64
C LEU A 75 7.22 -3.61 -2.14
N SER A 76 6.53 -3.60 -1.00
CA SER A 76 5.85 -4.78 -0.46
C SER A 76 4.72 -5.28 -1.37
N TYR A 77 3.97 -4.36 -2.00
CA TYR A 77 2.94 -4.71 -2.97
C TYR A 77 3.52 -5.39 -4.23
N VAL A 78 4.60 -4.86 -4.78
CA VAL A 78 5.31 -5.46 -5.93
C VAL A 78 5.89 -6.82 -5.56
N SER A 79 6.50 -6.96 -4.38
CA SER A 79 7.01 -8.26 -3.90
C SER A 79 5.90 -9.31 -3.77
N PHE A 80 4.74 -8.93 -3.24
CA PHE A 80 3.60 -9.83 -3.13
C PHE A 80 3.02 -10.19 -4.50
N THR A 81 2.90 -9.21 -5.40
CA THR A 81 2.47 -9.46 -6.78
C THR A 81 3.44 -10.42 -7.48
N CYS A 82 4.74 -10.23 -7.32
CA CYS A 82 5.75 -11.11 -7.88
C CYS A 82 5.64 -12.54 -7.33
N LEU A 83 5.32 -12.69 -6.05
CA LEU A 83 5.14 -13.99 -5.40
C LEU A 83 3.88 -14.74 -5.91
N VAL A 84 2.80 -14.02 -6.20
CA VAL A 84 1.53 -14.61 -6.65
C VAL A 84 1.53 -14.97 -8.14
N TYR A 85 2.30 -14.23 -8.96
CA TYR A 85 2.30 -14.38 -10.43
C TYR A 85 3.56 -15.07 -11.00
N MET A 86 4.53 -15.50 -10.17
CA MET A 86 5.65 -16.36 -10.57
C MET A 86 5.42 -17.80 -10.13
#